data_AF-A0A963H7E9-F1
#
_entry.id   AF-A0A963H7E9-F1
#
_cell.length_a   1.000
_cell.length_b   1.000
_cell.length_c   1.000
_cell.angle_alpha   90.00
_cell.angle_beta   90.00
_cell.angle_gamma   90.00
#
_symmetry.space_group_name_H-M   'P 1'
#
loop_
_entity.id
_entity.type
_entity.pdbx_description
1 polymer ?
#
loop_
_entity_poly.entity_id
_entity_poly.type
_entity_poly.pdbx_seq_one_letter_code
_entity_poly.pdbx_strand_id
1 'polypeptide(L)' 'MDTFSRTQDHVVADLALADWGRKEIRIAETEMPGLMAIREEFAATRPLQGARITGSLHMTIQT' A
#
# COMPACT_ATOMS: atom_id res chain seq x y z
N MET A 1 28.29 2.71 18.36
CA MET A 1 27.43 3.78 17.82
C MET A 1 27.67 3.79 16.32
N ASP A 2 26.94 2.95 15.58
CA ASP A 2 27.06 2.87 14.12
C ASP A 2 25.83 3.52 13.47
N THR A 3 26.07 4.75 13.04
CA THR A 3 25.71 5.38 11.76
C THR A 3 24.48 4.90 10.99
N PHE A 4 23.54 5.83 10.84
CA PHE A 4 22.44 5.90 9.86
C PHE A 4 22.72 5.19 8.53
N SER A 5 22.05 4.07 8.29
CA SER A 5 21.85 3.55 6.93
C SER A 5 20.47 4.01 6.46
N ARG A 6 20.44 5.05 5.65
CA ARG A 6 19.24 5.44 4.89
C ARG A 6 19.15 4.49 3.69
N THR A 7 18.77 3.23 3.92
CA THR A 7 18.47 2.31 2.81
C THR A 7 17.25 2.85 2.07
N GLN A 8 17.41 3.12 0.77
CA GLN A 8 16.25 3.28 -0.11
C GLN A 8 15.62 1.90 -0.26
N ASP A 9 14.58 1.62 0.52
CA ASP A 9 13.89 0.33 0.55
C ASP A 9 12.90 0.13 -0.61
N HIS A 10 13.02 0.92 -1.69
CA HIS A 10 12.15 0.85 -2.87
C HIS A 10 12.93 1.18 -4.14
N VAL A 11 12.51 0.56 -5.25
CA VAL A 11 13.01 0.85 -6.61
C VAL A 11 11.80 1.02 -7.50
N VAL A 12 11.57 2.25 -7.99
CA VAL A 12 10.45 2.61 -8.87
C VAL A 12 10.96 3.47 -10.01
N ALA A 13 10.19 3.55 -11.11
CA ALA A 13 10.60 4.28 -12.31
C ALA A 13 10.68 5.80 -12.09
N ASP A 14 9.68 6.40 -11.44
CA ASP A 14 9.61 7.84 -11.18
C ASP A 14 8.78 8.14 -9.92
N LEU A 15 9.38 8.76 -8.90
CA LEU A 15 8.69 9.17 -7.68
C LEU A 15 7.76 10.38 -7.87
N ALA A 16 7.98 11.20 -8.91
CA ALA A 16 7.15 12.39 -9.16
C ALA A 16 5.70 12.04 -9.50
N LEU A 17 5.42 10.78 -9.89
CA LEU A 17 4.08 10.29 -10.21
C LEU A 17 3.24 9.95 -8.98
N ALA A 18 3.79 10.03 -7.76
CA ALA A 18 3.09 9.64 -6.52
C ALA A 18 1.77 10.39 -6.31
N ASP A 19 1.74 11.70 -6.59
CA ASP A 19 0.54 12.51 -6.43
C ASP A 19 -0.57 12.12 -7.40
N TRP A 20 -0.21 11.74 -8.63
CA TRP A 20 -1.17 11.24 -9.60
C TRP A 20 -1.66 9.84 -9.21
N GLY A 21 -0.75 8.93 -8.85
CA GLY A 21 -1.12 7.59 -8.37
C GLY A 21 -2.08 7.64 -7.18
N ARG A 22 -1.88 8.58 -6.24
CA ARG A 22 -2.80 8.78 -5.10
C ARG A 22 -4.19 9.24 -5.51
N LYS A 23 -4.33 10.00 -6.60
CA LYS A 23 -5.64 10.40 -7.14
C LYS A 23 -6.37 9.19 -7.72
N GLU A 24 -5.68 8.38 -8.51
CA GLU A 24 -6.23 7.16 -9.11
C GLU A 24 -6.63 6.13 -8.03
N ILE A 25 -5.83 5.94 -6.99
CA ILE A 25 -6.16 5.05 -5.86
C ILE A 25 -7.49 5.45 -5.21
N ARG A 26 -7.75 6.75 -4.98
CA ARG A 26 -9.03 7.20 -4.40
C ARG A 26 -10.23 6.90 -5.29
N ILE A 27 -10.05 6.96 -6.61
CA ILE A 27 -11.09 6.57 -7.56
C ILE A 27 -11.33 5.06 -7.46
N ALA A 28 -10.25 4.27 -7.45
CA ALA A 28 -10.34 2.82 -7.34
C ALA A 28 -11.00 2.35 -6.04
N GLU A 29 -10.78 3.03 -4.90
CA GLU A 29 -11.46 2.71 -3.63
C GLU A 29 -13.00 2.80 -3.75
N THR A 30 -13.52 3.70 -4.58
CA THR A 30 -14.97 3.81 -4.85
C THR A 30 -15.49 2.62 -5.64
N GLU A 31 -14.67 2.09 -6.55
CA GLU A 31 -14.98 0.92 -7.39
C GLU A 31 -14.65 -0.43 -6.71
N MET A 32 -14.09 -0.41 -5.49
CA MET A 32 -13.70 -1.60 -4.74
C MET A 32 -14.43 -1.68 -3.38
N PRO A 33 -15.77 -1.67 -3.35
CA PRO A 33 -16.56 -1.59 -2.11
C PRO A 33 -16.31 -2.79 -1.18
N GLY A 34 -16.04 -3.98 -1.74
CA GLY A 34 -15.71 -5.16 -0.94
C GLY A 34 -14.41 -5.01 -0.15
N LEU A 35 -13.37 -4.41 -0.74
CA LEU A 35 -12.09 -4.18 -0.05
C LEU A 35 -12.27 -3.13 1.05
N MET A 36 -13.06 -2.09 0.79
CA MET A 36 -13.33 -1.04 1.77
C MET A 36 -14.14 -1.56 2.97
N ALA A 37 -15.15 -2.40 2.73
CA ALA A 37 -15.90 -3.07 3.79
C ALA A 37 -15.01 -3.95 4.68
N ILE A 38 -14.11 -4.74 4.09
CA ILE A 38 -13.15 -5.57 4.84
C ILE A 38 -12.21 -4.69 5.68
N ARG A 39 -11.73 -3.56 5.15
CA ARG A 39 -10.90 -2.62 5.91
C ARG A 39 -11.65 -2.09 7.12
N GLU A 40 -12.92 -1.69 6.96
CA GLU A 40 -13.75 -1.18 8.06
C GLU A 40 -14.03 -2.25 9.13
N GLU A 41 -14.42 -3.45 8.73
CA GLU A 41 -14.75 -4.56 9.63
C GLU A 41 -13.57 -4.96 10.53
N PHE A 42 -12.36 -5.05 9.96
CA PHE A 42 -11.18 -5.56 10.66
C PHE A 42 -10.24 -4.47 11.21
N ALA A 43 -10.61 -3.18 11.08
CA ALA A 43 -9.80 -2.06 11.56
C ALA A 43 -9.49 -2.15 13.06
N ALA A 44 -10.47 -2.53 13.88
CA ALA A 44 -10.32 -2.61 15.33
C ALA A 44 -9.53 -3.85 15.79
N THR A 45 -9.77 -4.99 15.15
CA THR A 45 -9.19 -6.29 15.55
C THR A 45 -7.76 -6.47 15.04
N ARG A 46 -7.37 -5.75 13.98
CA ARG A 46 -6.02 -5.73 13.39
C ARG A 46 -5.44 -7.15 13.22
N PRO A 47 -6.15 -8.07 12.53
CA PRO A 47 -5.81 -9.49 12.51
C PRO A 47 -4.45 -9.80 11.87
N LEU A 48 -3.91 -8.88 11.06
CA LEU A 48 -2.60 -9.01 10.41
C LEU A 48 -1.44 -8.41 11.23
N GLN A 49 -1.67 -8.02 12.49
CA GLN A 49 -0.60 -7.48 13.32
C GLN A 49 0.53 -8.51 13.50
N GLY A 50 1.75 -8.14 13.09
CA GLY A 50 2.93 -9.00 13.15
C GLY A 50 3.14 -9.89 11.92
N ALA A 51 2.19 -9.92 10.97
CA ALA A 51 2.35 -10.66 9.72
C ALA A 51 3.47 -10.03 8.86
N ARG A 52 4.28 -10.89 8.21
CA ARG A 52 5.28 -10.50 7.22
C ARG A 52 4.84 -11.02 5.85
N ILE A 53 4.21 -10.15 5.07
CA ILE A 53 3.58 -10.51 3.81
C ILE A 53 4.54 -10.22 2.66
N THR A 54 4.88 -11.24 1.86
CA THR A 54 5.61 -11.07 0.59
C THR A 54 4.61 -11.07 -0.55
N GLY A 55 4.54 -9.98 -1.31
CA GLY A 55 3.66 -9.84 -2.47
C GLY A 55 4.44 -9.95 -3.78
N SER A 56 3.96 -10.80 -4.70
CA SER A 56 4.42 -10.86 -6.09
C SER A 56 3.19 -10.88 -6.99
N LEU A 57 2.67 -9.70 -7.26
CA LEU A 57 1.47 -9.46 -8.05
C LEU A 57 1.74 -8.26 -8.96
N HIS A 58 0.97 -8.11 -10.02
CA HIS A 58 1.06 -6.95 -10.91
C HIS A 58 0.90 -5.65 -10.11
N MET A 59 1.89 -4.76 -10.21
CA MET A 59 1.88 -3.50 -9.46
C MET A 59 1.01 -2.45 -10.14
N THR A 60 -0.31 -2.61 -10.02
CA THR A 60 -1.35 -1.75 -10.61
C THR A 60 -1.99 -0.84 -9.55
N ILE A 61 -2.90 0.06 -9.95
CA ILE A 61 -3.63 0.95 -9.01
C ILE A 61 -4.45 0.16 -7.98
N GLN A 62 -4.92 -1.04 -8.34
CA GLN A 62 -5.78 -1.88 -7.52
C GLN A 62 -5.04 -2.71 -6.47
N THR A 63 -3.71 -2.84 -6.58
CA THR A 63 -2.87 -3.70 -5.72
C THR A 63 -2.22 -2.88 -4.62
#